data_AF-A0A848NTH5-F1
#
_entry.id   AF-A0A848NTH5-F1
#
_cell.length_a   1.000
_cell.length_b   1.000
_cell.length_c   1.000
_cell.angle_alpha   90.00
_cell.angle_beta   90.00
_cell.angle_gamma   90.00
#
_symmetry.space_group_name_H-M   'P 1'
#
loop_
_entity.id
_entity.type
_entity.pdbx_description
1 polymer ?
#
loop_
_entity_poly.entity_id
_entity_poly.type
_entity_poly.pdbx_seq_one_letter_code
_entity_poly.pdbx_strand_id
1 'polypeptide(L)'
;MNIRVKTWVMGAVLSAAAFVVQAAEALHFQPLLARDVPALLQTPRTRPLIVEIWSLDCSYCRENIGRIAQWRRTAKQNVDVVMVAMDGPEQADMMNRALAPLARDSKVGLARMPQYANAEAMPERMRAALDPGWQGEMPRTIILRADGKRHASSGLLTPEALDGALAH
;
A
#
# COMPACT_ATOMS: atom_id res chain seq x y z
N MET A 1 -38.15 -37.19 60.57
CA MET A 1 -38.97 -36.27 59.75
C MET A 1 -38.26 -36.08 58.43
N ASN A 2 -38.80 -36.68 57.36
CA ASN A 2 -38.27 -36.63 56.00
C ASN A 2 -38.31 -35.21 55.45
N ILE A 3 -37.35 -34.85 54.58
CA ILE A 3 -37.59 -34.21 53.28
C ILE A 3 -36.37 -34.53 52.39
N ARG A 4 -36.62 -35.29 51.31
CA ARG A 4 -35.73 -35.47 50.17
C ARG A 4 -35.90 -34.25 49.25
N VAL A 5 -34.82 -33.56 48.90
CA VAL A 5 -34.81 -32.61 47.77
C VAL A 5 -33.90 -33.20 46.70
N LYS A 6 -34.53 -33.62 45.60
CA LYS A 6 -33.88 -34.18 44.41
C LYS A 6 -33.69 -33.04 43.42
N THR A 7 -32.59 -32.30 43.53
CA THR A 7 -32.27 -31.21 42.60
C THR A 7 -31.43 -31.76 41.46
N TRP A 8 -32.04 -31.81 40.28
CA TRP A 8 -31.38 -32.12 39.02
C TRP A 8 -30.46 -30.95 38.66
N VAL A 9 -29.14 -31.15 38.70
CA VAL A 9 -28.19 -30.20 38.13
C VAL A 9 -28.05 -30.53 36.65
N MET A 10 -28.84 -29.84 35.84
CA MET A 10 -28.67 -29.79 34.40
C MET A 10 -27.44 -28.91 34.12
N GLY A 11 -26.33 -29.55 33.74
CA GLY A 11 -25.07 -28.88 33.47
C GLY A 11 -25.18 -27.90 32.31
N ALA A 12 -25.01 -26.62 32.59
CA ALA A 12 -24.86 -25.58 31.57
C ALA A 12 -23.42 -25.64 31.03
N VAL A 13 -23.24 -26.20 29.85
CA VAL A 13 -21.99 -26.11 29.09
C VAL A 13 -21.94 -24.70 28.47
N LEU A 14 -21.25 -23.77 29.14
CA LEU A 14 -20.87 -22.48 28.56
C LEU A 14 -19.71 -22.68 27.58
N SER A 15 -20.03 -22.85 26.30
CA SER A 15 -19.03 -22.72 25.22
C SER A 15 -18.73 -21.24 24.97
N ALA A 16 -17.64 -20.74 25.54
CA ALA A 16 -17.11 -19.42 25.21
C ALA A 16 -16.41 -19.46 23.84
N ALA A 17 -17.08 -19.01 22.79
CA ALA A 17 -16.47 -18.78 21.49
C ALA A 17 -15.56 -17.53 21.59
N ALA A 18 -14.26 -17.74 21.76
CA ALA A 18 -13.27 -16.67 21.66
C ALA A 18 -13.11 -16.26 20.19
N PHE A 19 -13.80 -15.21 19.77
CA PHE A 19 -13.53 -14.54 18.51
C PHE A 19 -12.15 -13.87 18.60
N VAL A 20 -11.14 -14.49 17.99
CA VAL A 20 -9.84 -13.85 17.79
C VAL A 20 -10.05 -12.75 16.75
N VAL A 21 -10.19 -11.51 17.20
CA VAL A 21 -10.11 -10.34 16.32
C VAL A 21 -8.67 -10.26 15.84
N GLN A 22 -8.39 -10.73 14.63
CA GLN A 22 -7.13 -10.43 13.97
C GLN A 22 -7.09 -8.93 13.71
N ALA A 23 -6.33 -8.20 14.53
CA ALA A 23 -5.95 -6.84 14.22
C ALA A 23 -5.21 -6.89 12.88
N ALA A 24 -5.72 -6.18 11.88
CA ALA A 24 -4.95 -5.97 10.66
C ALA A 24 -3.65 -5.27 11.06
N GLU A 25 -2.52 -5.84 10.67
CA GLU A 25 -1.22 -5.23 10.90
C GLU A 25 -1.24 -3.84 10.26
N ALA A 26 -0.99 -2.81 11.08
CA ALA A 26 -0.98 -1.44 10.60
C ALA A 26 0.19 -1.28 9.62
N LEU A 27 -0.05 -0.58 8.52
CA LEU A 27 1.00 -0.15 7.62
C LEU A 27 1.93 0.81 8.36
N HIS A 28 3.24 0.55 8.27
CA HIS A 28 4.28 1.38 8.87
C HIS A 28 4.83 2.34 7.81
N PHE A 29 4.46 3.62 7.91
CA PHE A 29 4.91 4.66 6.99
C PHE A 29 6.25 5.24 7.45
N GLN A 30 7.31 4.95 6.70
CA GLN A 30 8.63 5.50 6.94
C GLN A 30 8.68 6.96 6.45
N PRO A 31 9.22 7.91 7.23
CA PRO A 31 9.45 9.26 6.72
C PRO A 31 10.39 9.24 5.52
N LEU A 32 10.02 9.91 4.43
CA LEU A 32 10.84 10.08 3.24
C LEU A 32 11.06 11.57 2.99
N LEU A 33 12.33 11.97 2.89
CA LEU A 33 12.72 13.33 2.53
C LEU A 33 13.14 13.36 1.06
N ALA A 34 12.97 14.51 0.41
CA ALA A 34 13.30 14.72 -1.00
C ALA A 34 14.77 14.38 -1.30
N ARG A 35 15.68 14.62 -0.35
CA ARG A 35 17.10 14.27 -0.47
C ARG A 35 17.36 12.76 -0.58
N ASP A 36 16.45 11.92 -0.09
CA ASP A 36 16.60 10.46 -0.04
C ASP A 36 15.93 9.78 -1.25
N VAL A 37 15.07 10.51 -1.98
CA VAL A 37 14.38 10.01 -3.20
C VAL A 37 15.35 9.52 -4.28
N PRO A 38 16.49 10.17 -4.57
CA PRO A 38 17.44 9.63 -5.54
C PRO A 38 17.86 8.19 -5.25
N ALA A 39 18.06 7.83 -3.98
CA ALA A 39 18.40 6.47 -3.58
C ALA A 39 17.23 5.49 -3.80
N LEU A 40 15.98 5.92 -3.54
CA LEU A 40 14.78 5.15 -3.83
C LEU A 40 14.65 4.85 -5.33
N LEU A 41 14.95 5.84 -6.17
CA LEU A 41 14.80 5.78 -7.63
C LEU A 41 16.07 5.30 -8.36
N GLN A 42 17.10 4.84 -7.64
CA GLN A 42 18.36 4.42 -8.26
C GLN A 42 18.17 3.28 -9.25
N THR A 43 18.89 3.36 -10.37
CA THR A 43 19.06 2.34 -11.41
C THR A 43 20.56 2.20 -11.76
N PRO A 44 21.02 1.08 -12.33
CA PRO A 44 20.27 -0.14 -12.66
C PRO A 44 19.78 -0.90 -11.43
N ARG A 45 18.75 -1.75 -11.60
CA ARG A 45 18.18 -2.59 -10.53
C ARG A 45 18.04 -4.03 -11.03
N THR A 46 18.07 -4.98 -10.10
CA THR A 46 17.87 -6.40 -10.41
C THR A 46 16.45 -6.72 -10.86
N ARG A 47 15.48 -5.93 -10.38
CA ARG A 47 14.06 -6.03 -10.73
C ARG A 47 13.52 -4.65 -11.11
N PRO A 48 12.54 -4.57 -12.02
CA PRO A 48 11.79 -3.34 -12.21
C PRO A 48 11.12 -2.89 -10.92
N LEU A 49 10.97 -1.59 -10.77
CA LEU A 49 10.36 -0.93 -9.62
C LEU A 49 9.18 -0.06 -10.08
N ILE A 50 8.02 -0.27 -9.48
CA ILE A 50 6.88 0.64 -9.51
C ILE A 50 6.91 1.49 -8.25
N VAL A 51 6.89 2.80 -8.41
CA VAL A 51 6.70 3.77 -7.33
C VAL A 51 5.29 4.34 -7.50
N GLU A 52 4.39 3.94 -6.64
CA GLU A 52 3.02 4.44 -6.63
C GLU A 52 2.91 5.62 -5.67
N ILE A 53 2.61 6.78 -6.23
CA ILE A 53 2.47 8.04 -5.50
C ILE A 53 0.99 8.31 -5.31
N TRP A 54 0.58 8.49 -4.06
CA TRP A 54 -0.81 8.62 -3.67
C TRP A 54 -1.01 9.66 -2.56
N SER A 55 -2.26 10.01 -2.27
CA SER A 55 -2.61 10.87 -1.13
C SER A 55 -4.01 10.54 -0.60
N LEU A 56 -4.28 10.92 0.65
CA LEU A 56 -5.60 10.94 1.26
C LEU A 56 -6.63 11.75 0.45
N ASP A 57 -6.19 12.81 -0.24
CA ASP A 57 -7.05 13.70 -1.03
C ASP A 57 -7.30 13.19 -2.47
N CYS A 58 -6.94 11.94 -2.75
CA CYS A 58 -7.08 11.33 -4.07
C CYS A 58 -8.13 10.21 -4.09
N SER A 59 -9.29 10.48 -4.69
CA SER A 59 -10.41 9.53 -4.78
C SER A 59 -10.08 8.24 -5.56
N TYR A 60 -9.20 8.33 -6.55
CA TYR A 60 -8.84 7.22 -7.44
C TYR A 60 -7.62 6.41 -6.98
N CYS A 61 -6.87 6.89 -5.99
CA CYS A 61 -5.59 6.29 -5.63
C CYS A 61 -5.75 4.88 -5.07
N ARG A 62 -6.73 4.65 -4.18
CA ARG A 62 -7.00 3.30 -3.65
C ARG A 62 -7.33 2.31 -4.78
N GLU A 63 -8.12 2.73 -5.76
CA GLU A 63 -8.45 1.88 -6.90
C GLU A 63 -7.20 1.56 -7.73
N ASN A 64 -6.36 2.57 -8.03
CA ASN A 64 -5.12 2.36 -8.79
C ASN A 64 -4.16 1.39 -8.09
N ILE A 65 -3.99 1.52 -6.78
CA ILE A 65 -3.19 0.58 -5.96
C ILE A 65 -3.73 -0.86 -6.10
N GLY A 66 -5.06 -1.02 -6.03
CA GLY A 66 -5.72 -2.31 -6.26
C GLY A 66 -5.43 -2.89 -7.65
N ARG A 67 -5.46 -2.05 -8.69
CA ARG A 67 -5.16 -2.45 -10.08
C ARG A 67 -3.70 -2.88 -10.25
N ILE A 68 -2.75 -2.13 -9.68
CA ILE A 68 -1.32 -2.48 -9.67
C ILE A 68 -1.11 -3.83 -8.97
N ALA A 69 -1.72 -4.02 -7.79
CA ALA A 69 -1.61 -5.27 -7.04
C ALA A 69 -2.24 -6.45 -7.79
N GLN A 70 -3.37 -6.25 -8.46
CA GLN A 70 -4.00 -7.27 -9.30
C GLN A 70 -3.10 -7.64 -10.48
N TRP A 71 -2.59 -6.66 -11.22
CA TRP A 71 -1.70 -6.89 -12.35
C TRP A 71 -0.42 -7.62 -11.93
N ARG A 72 0.18 -7.23 -10.79
CA ARG A 72 1.42 -7.84 -10.28
C ARG A 72 1.28 -9.35 -10.03
N ARG A 73 0.07 -9.84 -9.70
CA ARG A 73 -0.19 -11.28 -9.51
C ARG A 73 -0.13 -12.08 -10.82
N THR A 74 -0.37 -11.43 -11.94
CA THR A 74 -0.38 -12.07 -13.28
C THR A 74 0.81 -11.63 -14.14
N ALA A 75 1.64 -10.70 -13.65
CA ALA A 75 2.80 -10.21 -14.37
C ALA A 75 3.80 -11.35 -14.66
N LYS A 76 4.38 -11.33 -15.86
CA LYS A 76 5.34 -12.36 -16.32
C LYS A 76 6.72 -12.26 -15.65
N GLN A 77 6.96 -11.18 -14.90
CA GLN A 77 8.23 -10.90 -14.23
C GLN A 77 7.98 -10.35 -12.83
N ASN A 78 8.94 -10.55 -11.93
CA ASN A 78 8.87 -10.03 -10.58
C ASN A 78 9.13 -8.52 -10.55
N VAL A 79 8.15 -7.75 -10.11
CA VAL A 79 8.23 -6.29 -10.02
C VAL A 79 8.14 -5.86 -8.56
N ASP A 80 9.08 -5.03 -8.12
CA ASP A 80 9.02 -4.37 -6.82
C ASP A 80 8.01 -3.23 -6.86
N VAL A 81 7.31 -3.02 -5.75
CA VAL A 81 6.36 -1.91 -5.60
C VAL A 81 6.68 -1.20 -4.30
N VAL A 82 6.81 0.11 -4.36
CA VAL A 82 6.93 0.99 -3.19
C VAL A 82 5.81 2.01 -3.24
N MET A 83 5.30 2.34 -2.06
CA MET A 83 4.19 3.26 -1.88
C MET A 83 4.72 4.56 -1.30
N VAL A 84 4.41 5.69 -1.93
CA VAL A 84 4.80 7.02 -1.45
C VAL A 84 3.54 7.86 -1.26
N ALA A 85 3.15 8.10 -0.01
CA ALA A 85 2.11 9.04 0.30
C ALA A 85 2.67 10.47 0.25
N MET A 86 1.93 11.39 -0.38
CA MET A 86 2.24 12.82 -0.34
C MET A 86 1.79 13.48 0.96
N ASP A 87 1.01 12.75 1.78
CA ASP A 87 0.61 13.15 3.14
C ASP A 87 1.75 12.89 4.13
N GLY A 88 1.75 13.65 5.23
CA GLY A 88 2.82 13.63 6.21
C GLY A 88 2.74 12.47 7.21
N PRO A 89 3.84 12.14 7.91
CA PRO A 89 3.88 11.08 8.92
C PRO A 89 2.87 11.28 10.05
N GLU A 90 2.50 12.52 10.37
CA GLU A 90 1.49 12.86 11.37
C GLU A 90 0.08 12.36 11.00
N GLN A 91 -0.15 12.01 9.74
CA GLN A 91 -1.41 11.48 9.22
C GLN A 91 -1.41 9.95 9.08
N ALA A 92 -0.42 9.24 9.66
CA ALA A 92 -0.27 7.79 9.54
C ALA A 92 -1.54 6.99 9.89
N ASP A 93 -2.31 7.41 10.88
CA ASP A 93 -3.57 6.76 11.26
C ASP A 93 -4.66 6.93 10.18
N MET A 94 -4.73 8.10 9.55
CA MET A 94 -5.65 8.36 8.44
C MET A 94 -5.25 7.54 7.22
N MET A 95 -3.95 7.51 6.89
CA MET A 95 -3.40 6.70 5.80
C MET A 95 -3.68 5.21 6.01
N ASN A 96 -3.48 4.71 7.23
CA ASN A 96 -3.84 3.34 7.62
C ASN A 96 -5.32 3.04 7.38
N ARG A 97 -6.23 3.91 7.83
CA ARG A 97 -7.67 3.74 7.60
C ARG A 97 -8.02 3.78 6.11
N ALA A 98 -7.40 4.68 5.35
CA ALA A 98 -7.64 4.82 3.92
C ALA A 98 -7.24 3.57 3.12
N LEU A 99 -6.18 2.87 3.55
CA LEU A 99 -5.68 1.66 2.89
C LEU A 99 -6.14 0.35 3.55
N ALA A 100 -6.82 0.40 4.70
CA ALA A 100 -7.26 -0.78 5.44
C ALA A 100 -8.01 -1.84 4.61
N PRO A 101 -8.90 -1.48 3.65
CA PRO A 101 -9.54 -2.48 2.80
C PRO A 101 -8.54 -3.29 1.96
N LEU A 102 -7.49 -2.64 1.45
CA LEU A 102 -6.44 -3.29 0.66
C LEU A 102 -5.42 -4.02 1.55
N ALA A 103 -5.07 -3.44 2.70
CA ALA A 103 -4.11 -4.04 3.63
C ALA A 103 -4.60 -5.37 4.23
N ARG A 104 -5.92 -5.53 4.40
CA ARG A 104 -6.55 -6.76 4.89
C ARG A 104 -6.59 -7.88 3.84
N ASP A 105 -6.45 -7.55 2.56
CA ASP A 105 -6.39 -8.56 1.50
C ASP A 105 -4.97 -9.10 1.37
N SER A 106 -4.76 -10.33 1.86
CA SER A 106 -3.47 -11.02 1.80
C SER A 106 -2.96 -11.25 0.36
N LYS A 107 -3.86 -11.23 -0.63
CA LYS A 107 -3.52 -11.34 -2.06
C LYS A 107 -2.94 -10.04 -2.61
N VAL A 108 -3.33 -8.88 -2.06
CA VAL A 108 -2.71 -7.59 -2.38
C VAL A 108 -1.31 -7.53 -1.76
N GLY A 109 -1.19 -7.97 -0.50
CA GLY A 109 0.09 -8.03 0.19
C GLY A 109 0.70 -6.64 0.47
N LEU A 110 -0.15 -5.63 0.66
CA LEU A 110 0.25 -4.24 0.84
C LEU A 110 1.18 -4.03 2.04
N ALA A 111 0.96 -4.77 3.13
CA ALA A 111 1.82 -4.75 4.32
C ALA A 111 3.27 -5.20 4.06
N ARG A 112 3.52 -5.92 2.95
CA ARG A 112 4.87 -6.33 2.53
C ARG A 112 5.55 -5.35 1.59
N MET A 113 4.83 -4.32 1.12
CA MET A 113 5.38 -3.27 0.28
C MET A 113 5.94 -2.16 1.17
N PRO A 114 7.15 -1.64 0.91
CA PRO A 114 7.65 -0.46 1.62
C PRO A 114 6.66 0.71 1.49
N GLN A 115 6.36 1.34 2.61
CA GLN A 115 5.45 2.48 2.70
C GLN A 115 6.24 3.70 3.17
N TYR A 116 6.11 4.79 2.42
CA TYR A 116 6.73 6.07 2.73
C TYR A 116 5.68 7.15 2.91
N ALA A 117 5.92 8.06 3.85
CA ALA A 117 5.17 9.30 4.03
C ALA A 117 6.08 10.49 3.73
N ASN A 118 5.53 11.52 3.09
CA ASN A 118 6.25 12.73 2.73
C ASN A 118 6.64 13.51 3.98
N ALA A 119 7.94 13.58 4.27
CA ALA A 119 8.47 14.31 5.42
C ALA A 119 8.98 15.73 5.06
N GLU A 120 8.75 16.19 3.82
CA GLU A 120 9.06 17.57 3.44
C GLU A 120 8.01 18.54 3.98
N ALA A 121 8.46 19.67 4.53
CA ALA A 121 7.58 20.76 4.92
C ALA A 121 6.87 21.41 3.72
N MET A 122 7.46 21.32 2.52
CA MET A 122 6.91 21.82 1.26
C MET A 122 6.68 20.65 0.30
N PRO A 123 5.42 20.26 0.01
CA PRO A 123 5.12 19.12 -0.85
C PRO A 123 5.75 19.19 -2.24
N GLU A 124 5.98 20.39 -2.77
CA GLU A 124 6.62 20.61 -4.07
C GLU A 124 8.05 20.08 -4.13
N ARG A 125 8.77 20.06 -3.00
CA ARG A 125 10.12 19.49 -2.93
C ARG A 125 10.09 17.98 -3.15
N MET A 126 9.13 17.30 -2.51
CA MET A 126 8.91 15.87 -2.71
C MET A 126 8.46 15.59 -4.14
N ARG A 127 7.50 16.37 -4.68
CA ARG A 127 7.05 16.26 -6.07
C ARG A 127 8.21 16.37 -7.05
N ALA A 128 9.02 17.41 -6.95
CA ALA A 128 10.15 17.64 -7.83
C ALA A 128 11.23 16.55 -7.71
N ALA A 129 11.44 16.00 -6.50
CA ALA A 129 12.38 14.91 -6.28
C ALA A 129 11.90 13.58 -6.86
N LEU A 130 10.61 13.28 -6.76
CA LEU A 130 10.00 12.07 -7.33
C LEU A 130 9.97 12.16 -8.85
N ASP A 131 9.45 13.26 -9.38
CA ASP A 131 9.27 13.49 -10.81
C ASP A 131 9.22 15.00 -11.14
N PRO A 132 10.31 15.58 -11.68
CA PRO A 132 10.36 17.00 -12.02
C PRO A 132 9.28 17.46 -13.02
N GLY A 133 8.80 16.57 -13.89
CA GLY A 133 7.79 16.89 -14.90
C GLY A 133 6.34 16.79 -14.38
N TRP A 134 6.14 16.17 -13.21
CA TRP A 134 4.84 15.91 -12.64
C TRP A 134 4.20 17.22 -12.11
N GLN A 135 2.95 17.52 -12.49
CA GLN A 135 2.27 18.77 -12.09
C GLN A 135 1.39 18.62 -10.85
N GLY A 136 1.42 17.46 -10.20
CA GLY A 136 0.62 17.16 -9.01
C GLY A 136 -0.66 16.38 -9.31
N GLU A 137 -0.90 15.99 -10.56
CA GLU A 137 -2.04 15.15 -10.91
C GLU A 137 -1.91 13.75 -10.28
N MET A 138 -2.98 13.25 -9.65
CA MET A 138 -2.96 12.00 -8.89
C MET A 138 -3.98 10.98 -9.43
N PRO A 139 -3.75 9.66 -9.23
CA PRO A 139 -2.50 9.04 -8.80
C PRO A 139 -1.37 9.27 -9.82
N ARG A 140 -0.12 9.16 -9.36
CA ARG A 140 1.07 9.21 -10.22
C ARG A 140 1.87 7.93 -10.01
N THR A 141 2.19 7.24 -11.09
CA THR A 141 2.98 6.00 -11.05
C THR A 141 4.26 6.18 -11.84
N ILE A 142 5.41 5.98 -11.20
CA ILE A 142 6.72 5.92 -11.87
C ILE A 142 7.11 4.45 -12.02
N ILE A 143 7.52 4.07 -13.22
CA ILE A 143 7.95 2.72 -13.55
C ILE A 143 9.40 2.79 -13.99
N LEU A 144 10.28 2.21 -13.18
CA LEU A 144 11.71 2.10 -13.44
C LEU A 144 12.01 0.68 -13.88
N ARG A 145 12.52 0.53 -15.09
CA ARG A 145 12.95 -0.75 -15.62
C ARG A 145 14.34 -1.11 -15.13
N ALA A 146 14.67 -2.41 -15.18
CA ALA A 146 15.98 -2.92 -14.83
C ALA A 146 17.11 -2.31 -15.69
N ASP A 147 16.81 -1.98 -16.95
CA ASP A 147 17.72 -1.33 -17.91
C ASP A 147 17.88 0.19 -17.72
N GLY A 148 17.24 0.76 -16.69
CA GLY A 148 17.32 2.19 -16.37
C GLY A 148 16.32 3.07 -17.12
N LYS A 149 15.53 2.53 -18.06
CA LYS A 149 14.44 3.30 -18.69
C LYS A 149 13.38 3.64 -17.65
N ARG A 150 12.91 4.89 -17.70
CA ARG A 150 11.88 5.44 -16.82
C ARG A 150 10.63 5.74 -17.64
N HIS A 151 9.49 5.26 -17.16
CA HIS A 151 8.16 5.63 -17.62
C HIS A 151 7.39 6.25 -16.46
N ALA A 152 6.49 7.19 -16.75
CA ALA A 152 5.62 7.77 -15.73
C ALA A 152 4.24 8.00 -16.33
N SER A 153 3.21 7.65 -15.56
CA SER A 153 1.81 7.73 -15.96
C SER A 153 0.98 8.32 -14.82
N SER A 154 -0.10 8.98 -15.18
CA SER A 154 -1.05 9.55 -14.22
C SER A 154 -2.46 9.03 -14.47
N GLY A 155 -3.25 8.95 -13.40
CA GLY A 155 -4.61 8.39 -13.46
C GLY A 155 -4.64 6.87 -13.31
N LEU A 156 -5.83 6.30 -13.48
CA LEU A 156 -6.06 4.87 -13.31
C LEU A 156 -5.32 4.07 -14.39
N LEU A 157 -4.37 3.24 -13.97
CA LEU A 157 -3.65 2.35 -14.86
C LEU A 157 -4.52 1.21 -15.37
N THR A 158 -4.22 0.76 -16.57
CA THR A 158 -4.71 -0.51 -17.12
C THR A 158 -3.59 -1.53 -17.16
N PRO A 159 -3.90 -2.84 -17.22
CA PRO A 159 -2.90 -3.88 -17.42
C PRO A 159 -2.02 -3.63 -18.66
N GLU A 160 -2.60 -3.13 -19.76
CA GLU A 160 -1.89 -2.85 -21.00
C GLU A 160 -0.88 -1.71 -20.84
N ALA A 161 -1.22 -0.67 -20.06
CA ALA A 161 -0.29 0.41 -19.75
C ALA A 161 0.90 -0.09 -18.94
N LEU A 162 0.67 -0.96 -17.95
CA LEU A 162 1.72 -1.58 -17.13
C LEU A 162 2.60 -2.52 -17.97
N ASP A 163 1.99 -3.36 -18.81
CA ASP A 163 2.71 -4.26 -19.71
C ASP A 163 3.56 -3.49 -20.72
N GLY A 164 2.99 -2.45 -21.35
CA GLY A 164 3.69 -1.60 -22.30
C GLY A 164 4.87 -0.84 -21.68
N ALA A 165 4.70 -0.31 -20.47
CA ALA A 165 5.78 0.37 -19.75
C ALA A 165 6.95 -0.55 -19.37
N LEU A 166 6.70 -1.86 -19.23
CA LEU A 166 7.68 -2.88 -18.84
C LEU A 166 8.15 -3.76 -20.01
N ALA A 167 7.65 -3.54 -21.23
CA ALA A 167 7.99 -4.31 -22.42
C ALA A 167 9.35 -3.89 -23.01
N HIS A 168 10.26 -4.85 -23.23
CA HIS A 168 11.67 -4.64 -23.63
C HIS A 168 11.92 -3.58 -24.71
#